data_AF-A0A9K3P8W6-F1
#
_entry.id   AF-A0A9K3P8W6-F1
#
_cell.length_a   1.000
_cell.length_b   1.000
_cell.length_c   1.000
_cell.angle_alpha   90.00
_cell.angle_beta   90.00
_cell.angle_gamma   90.00
#
_symmetry.space_group_name_H-M   'P 1'
#
loop_
_entity.id
_entity.type
_entity.pdbx_description
1 polymer ?
#
loop_
_entity_poly.entity_id
_entity_poly.type
_entity_poly.pdbx_seq_one_letter_code
_entity_poly.pdbx_strand_id
1 'polypeptide(L)'
;MTRMSFRTVLLLLTLMQVTRGFSNSGGSCIICHATNDNLSKNLLSNALRSSRNPKKNAFPRASSTLSTSLNVIGSSTKTVKASGEVLSALRDRLLPVIMSKLDRIYIWNLPKISILSLSETFVSFLRKYWWLSPMSLVLIPLYCAIFKGTCAAMPDWWNVVPMDHIAAADNSQWIIGHFLASNISYFASGAYLMLKRFPLIRKMKTGGIKVRLTRFSMLGMWIFLAGAISTVFHSIQALGSYPLSQSLCYVDHAVAGSAFCYFLETCGSPSRRVWSVGSAALLTLVVTSPGYTFLHSFWHYLSAATATLWALEGYARLIPSRTGHTK
;
A
#
# COMPACT_ATOMS: atom_id res chain seq x y z
N MET A 1 3.01 20.79 25.78
CA MET A 1 3.17 19.88 24.61
C MET A 1 4.61 19.42 24.56
N THR A 2 4.87 18.18 24.99
CA THR A 2 6.20 17.57 24.94
C THR A 2 6.55 17.32 23.48
N ARG A 3 7.58 18.02 22.98
CA ARG A 3 8.16 17.77 21.66
C ARG A 3 8.60 16.31 21.62
N MET A 4 8.07 15.55 20.66
CA MET A 4 8.58 14.21 20.41
C MET A 4 10.02 14.38 19.94
N SER A 5 10.98 13.92 20.75
CA SER A 5 12.37 14.10 20.41
C SER A 5 12.67 13.25 19.18
N PHE A 6 13.53 13.74 18.28
CA PHE A 6 14.00 12.99 17.11
C PHE A 6 14.48 11.57 17.49
N ARG A 7 15.01 11.40 18.70
CA ARG A 7 15.43 10.09 19.24
C ARG A 7 14.26 9.13 19.43
N THR A 8 13.05 9.61 19.74
CA THR A 8 11.86 8.76 19.89
C THR A 8 11.38 8.23 18.53
N VAL A 9 11.40 9.07 17.50
CA VAL A 9 11.08 8.67 16.12
C VAL A 9 12.11 7.66 15.61
N LEU A 10 13.40 7.93 15.86
CA LEU A 10 14.48 7.02 15.49
C LEU A 10 14.36 5.68 16.23
N LEU A 11 14.08 5.68 17.53
CA LEU A 11 13.89 4.46 18.33
C LEU A 11 12.73 3.60 17.80
N LEU A 12 11.62 4.22 17.38
CA LEU A 12 10.48 3.50 16.79
C LEU A 12 10.83 2.87 15.44
N LEU A 13 11.55 3.59 14.59
CA LEU A 13 12.07 3.05 13.33
C LEU A 13 13.08 1.91 13.59
N THR A 14 13.93 2.03 14.61
CA THR A 14 14.87 0.97 15.01
C THR A 14 14.15 -0.24 15.60
N LEU A 15 13.10 -0.07 16.40
CA LEU A 15 12.28 -1.18 16.94
C LEU A 15 11.57 -1.96 15.83
N MET A 16 11.11 -1.26 14.78
CA MET A 16 10.58 -1.91 13.58
C MET A 16 11.66 -2.69 12.80
N GLN A 17 12.93 -2.29 12.89
CA GLN A 17 14.05 -3.04 12.30
C GLN A 17 14.52 -4.21 13.18
N VAL A 18 14.53 -4.05 14.51
CA VAL A 18 14.98 -5.08 15.47
C VAL A 18 14.01 -6.25 15.57
N THR A 19 12.70 -5.99 15.58
CA THR A 19 11.68 -7.06 15.53
C THR A 19 11.77 -7.90 14.24
N ARG A 20 12.44 -7.39 13.19
CA ARG A 20 12.68 -8.08 11.93
C ARG A 20 13.99 -8.87 11.88
N GLY A 21 15.01 -8.47 12.66
CA GLY A 21 16.27 -9.21 12.76
C GLY A 21 16.09 -10.65 13.28
N PHE A 22 15.03 -10.91 14.05
CA PHE A 22 14.72 -12.24 14.56
C PHE A 22 14.02 -13.17 13.55
N SER A 23 13.52 -12.66 12.42
CA SER A 23 12.80 -13.47 11.41
C SER A 23 13.70 -13.99 10.28
N ASN A 24 14.94 -13.51 10.16
CA ASN A 24 15.84 -13.79 9.04
C ASN A 24 17.00 -14.75 9.36
N SER A 25 16.92 -15.53 10.44
CA SER A 25 17.98 -16.50 10.81
C SER A 25 17.85 -17.88 10.15
N GLY A 26 17.04 -18.04 9.09
CA GLY A 26 16.95 -19.31 8.38
C GLY A 26 16.46 -19.18 6.94
N GLY A 27 17.39 -19.17 5.98
CA GLY A 27 17.05 -19.35 4.57
C GLY A 27 18.01 -18.69 3.59
N SER A 28 19.16 -19.32 3.34
CA SER A 28 19.89 -19.08 2.09
C SER A 28 19.07 -19.68 0.94
N CYS A 29 18.60 -18.85 0.00
CA CYS A 29 18.14 -19.33 -1.30
C CYS A 29 18.85 -18.55 -2.40
N ILE A 30 19.88 -19.19 -2.93
CA ILE A 30 20.50 -18.90 -4.20
C ILE A 30 19.50 -19.33 -5.29
N ILE A 31 19.18 -18.43 -6.22
CA ILE A 31 18.99 -18.62 -7.67
C ILE A 31 18.21 -17.41 -8.19
N CYS A 32 18.96 -16.43 -8.71
CA CYS A 32 18.47 -15.53 -9.74
C CYS A 32 18.65 -16.25 -11.08
N HIS A 33 17.57 -16.81 -11.64
CA HIS A 33 17.60 -17.22 -13.05
C HIS A 33 17.10 -16.07 -13.92
N ALA A 34 18.07 -15.43 -14.59
CA ALA A 34 17.83 -14.65 -15.78
C ALA A 34 17.28 -15.59 -16.88
N THR A 35 16.03 -15.40 -17.29
CA THR A 35 15.45 -16.06 -18.46
C THR A 35 14.73 -15.06 -19.34
N ASN A 36 15.45 -14.55 -20.33
CA ASN A 36 15.00 -14.13 -21.66
C ASN A 36 16.20 -13.40 -22.27
N ASP A 37 17.10 -14.08 -22.98
CA ASP A 37 17.11 -13.94 -24.44
C ASP A 37 17.73 -15.12 -25.21
N ASN A 38 18.17 -16.19 -24.52
CA ASN A 38 18.88 -17.30 -25.16
C ASN A 38 18.02 -18.54 -25.48
N LEU A 39 16.78 -18.63 -25.00
CA LEU A 39 15.92 -19.80 -25.25
C LEU A 39 15.22 -19.77 -26.62
N SER A 40 14.96 -18.58 -27.19
CA SER A 40 14.30 -18.47 -28.50
C SER A 40 15.24 -18.83 -29.67
N LYS A 41 16.55 -18.64 -29.51
CA LYS A 41 17.55 -18.96 -30.54
C LYS A 41 17.83 -20.47 -30.65
N ASN A 42 17.71 -21.21 -29.55
CA ASN A 42 17.96 -22.67 -29.54
C ASN A 42 16.76 -23.51 -29.98
N LEU A 43 15.53 -22.99 -29.89
CA LEU A 43 14.36 -23.69 -30.42
C LEU A 43 14.19 -23.52 -31.93
N LEU A 44 14.63 -22.38 -32.50
CA LEU A 44 14.59 -22.16 -33.96
C LEU A 44 15.68 -22.96 -34.71
N SER A 45 16.83 -23.24 -34.09
CA SER A 45 17.91 -24.01 -34.73
C SER A 45 17.62 -25.51 -34.77
N ASN A 46 16.85 -26.04 -33.82
CA ASN A 46 16.46 -27.46 -33.79
C ASN A 46 15.25 -27.77 -34.70
N ALA A 47 14.38 -26.80 -34.96
CA ALA A 47 13.25 -26.97 -35.89
C ALA A 47 13.69 -27.06 -37.37
N LEU A 48 14.86 -26.50 -37.73
CA LEU A 48 15.39 -26.52 -39.10
C LEU A 48 16.31 -27.72 -39.40
N ARG A 49 16.55 -28.62 -38.43
CA ARG A 49 17.40 -29.81 -38.62
C ARG A 49 16.66 -31.14 -38.81
N SER A 50 15.32 -31.15 -38.75
CA SER A 50 14.50 -32.38 -38.85
C SER A 50 13.72 -32.53 -40.16
N SER A 51 14.23 -31.99 -41.27
CA SER A 51 13.67 -32.25 -42.61
C SER A 51 14.73 -32.88 -43.51
N ARG A 52 14.93 -34.20 -43.37
CA ARG A 52 15.62 -35.06 -44.36
C ARG A 52 15.39 -36.55 -44.04
N ASN A 53 14.32 -37.13 -44.58
CA ASN A 53 14.32 -38.34 -45.43
C ASN A 53 12.93 -38.98 -45.49
N PRO A 54 12.44 -39.37 -46.68
CA PRO A 54 11.22 -40.15 -46.84
C PRO A 54 11.54 -41.65 -46.96
N LYS A 55 10.83 -42.49 -46.20
CA LYS A 55 10.57 -43.87 -46.60
C LYS A 55 9.10 -44.23 -46.40
N LYS A 56 8.59 -44.86 -47.45
CA LYS A 56 7.21 -45.22 -47.78
C LYS A 56 6.77 -46.54 -47.13
N ASN A 57 5.44 -46.67 -47.02
CA ASN A 57 4.61 -47.89 -46.94
C ASN A 57 4.55 -48.61 -45.57
N ALA A 58 3.43 -49.11 -45.05
CA ALA A 58 2.01 -49.10 -45.45
C ALA A 58 1.11 -49.63 -44.30
N PHE A 59 -0.18 -49.28 -44.36
CA PHE A 59 -1.38 -49.97 -43.84
C PHE A 59 -1.73 -49.93 -42.32
N PRO A 60 -3.03 -50.11 -41.97
CA PRO A 60 -3.74 -49.14 -41.12
C PRO A 60 -4.48 -49.80 -39.94
N ARG A 61 -5.23 -48.97 -39.20
CA ARG A 61 -6.62 -49.18 -38.72
C ARG A 61 -6.79 -48.86 -37.23
N ALA A 62 -7.70 -47.90 -37.02
CA ALA A 62 -8.59 -47.69 -35.88
C ALA A 62 -7.99 -47.49 -34.48
N SER A 63 -8.07 -46.26 -33.99
CA SER A 63 -8.65 -45.96 -32.67
C SER A 63 -9.11 -44.50 -32.65
N SER A 64 -10.39 -44.32 -32.39
CA SER A 64 -11.07 -43.03 -32.28
C SER A 64 -10.65 -42.30 -31.00
N THR A 65 -9.79 -41.29 -31.17
CA THR A 65 -9.78 -39.98 -30.50
C THR A 65 -10.28 -39.87 -29.05
N LEU A 66 -9.30 -39.84 -28.14
CA LEU A 66 -9.27 -38.99 -26.95
C LEU A 66 -8.23 -37.88 -27.22
N SER A 67 -8.62 -36.60 -27.31
CA SER A 67 -7.71 -35.47 -27.03
C SER A 67 -8.42 -34.10 -27.14
N THR A 68 -8.67 -33.51 -25.97
CA THR A 68 -8.11 -32.19 -25.58
C THR A 68 -8.12 -31.08 -26.65
N SER A 69 -9.19 -30.30 -26.68
CA SER A 69 -9.20 -28.94 -27.27
C SER A 69 -8.98 -27.88 -26.17
N LEU A 70 -7.77 -27.85 -25.62
CA LEU A 70 -7.27 -26.71 -24.84
C LEU A 70 -6.38 -25.88 -25.78
N ASN A 71 -7.00 -24.92 -26.46
CA ASN A 71 -6.30 -24.01 -27.36
C ASN A 71 -6.87 -22.59 -27.24
N VAL A 72 -6.84 -22.02 -26.04
CA VAL A 72 -7.03 -20.56 -25.82
C VAL A 72 -6.22 -20.10 -24.60
N ILE A 73 -4.88 -20.10 -24.67
CA ILE A 73 -4.06 -19.20 -23.85
C ILE A 73 -2.88 -18.74 -24.70
N GLY A 74 -3.12 -17.72 -25.53
CA GLY A 74 -2.12 -17.13 -26.42
C GLY A 74 -2.31 -15.63 -26.64
N SER A 75 -3.00 -14.92 -25.74
CA SER A 75 -3.32 -13.50 -25.93
C SER A 75 -2.79 -12.55 -24.85
N SER A 76 -2.15 -13.04 -23.78
CA SER A 76 -1.79 -12.16 -22.65
C SER A 76 -0.43 -11.42 -22.77
N THR A 77 0.45 -11.80 -23.70
CA THR A 77 1.77 -11.14 -23.85
C THR A 77 1.75 -9.95 -24.83
N LYS A 78 0.77 -9.87 -25.73
CA LYS A 78 0.63 -8.73 -26.67
C LYS A 78 0.06 -7.48 -26.01
N THR A 79 -0.81 -7.63 -25.01
CA THR A 79 -1.42 -6.51 -24.27
C THR A 79 -0.43 -5.78 -23.37
N VAL A 80 0.55 -6.48 -22.80
CA VAL A 80 1.57 -5.84 -21.93
C VAL A 80 2.54 -4.96 -22.74
N LYS A 81 2.99 -5.42 -23.92
CA LYS A 81 3.84 -4.60 -24.81
C LYS A 81 3.10 -3.34 -25.31
N ALA A 82 1.83 -3.46 -25.66
CA ALA A 82 1.01 -2.32 -26.10
C ALA A 82 0.88 -1.25 -25.01
N SER A 83 0.78 -1.65 -23.73
CA SER A 83 0.70 -0.69 -22.62
C SER A 83 2.00 0.12 -22.41
N GLY A 84 3.15 -0.50 -22.64
CA GLY A 84 4.46 0.16 -22.55
C GLY A 84 4.68 1.22 -23.63
N GLU A 85 4.32 0.90 -24.87
CA GLU A 85 4.43 1.83 -26.01
C GLU A 85 3.49 3.04 -25.88
N VAL A 86 2.28 2.82 -25.34
CA VAL A 86 1.32 3.90 -25.05
C VAL A 86 1.84 4.82 -23.94
N LEU A 87 2.41 4.26 -22.87
CA LEU A 87 3.00 5.05 -21.77
C LEU A 87 4.22 5.86 -22.22
N SER A 88 5.10 5.29 -23.04
CA SER A 88 6.25 6.02 -23.60
C SER A 88 5.80 7.14 -24.54
N ALA A 89 4.83 6.88 -25.42
CA ALA A 89 4.29 7.90 -26.32
C ALA A 89 3.59 9.04 -25.58
N LEU A 90 2.87 8.74 -24.49
CA LEU A 90 2.26 9.74 -23.60
C LEU A 90 3.32 10.56 -22.87
N ARG A 91 4.38 9.93 -22.36
CA ARG A 91 5.51 10.62 -21.71
C ARG A 91 6.15 11.63 -22.65
N ASP A 92 6.49 11.19 -23.86
CA ASP A 92 7.23 12.02 -24.82
C ASP A 92 6.38 13.19 -25.34
N ARG A 93 5.04 13.07 -25.32
CA ARG A 93 4.11 14.17 -25.64
C ARG A 93 3.84 15.13 -24.47
N LEU A 94 3.69 14.62 -23.25
CA LEU A 94 3.28 15.43 -22.10
C LEU A 94 4.45 16.16 -21.44
N LEU A 95 5.64 15.57 -21.42
CA LEU A 95 6.80 16.12 -20.71
C LEU A 95 7.21 17.51 -21.22
N PRO A 96 7.29 17.78 -22.55
CA PRO A 96 7.63 19.11 -23.07
C PRO A 96 6.56 20.17 -22.78
N VAL A 97 5.28 19.77 -22.78
CA VAL A 97 4.15 20.67 -22.50
C VAL A 97 4.12 21.07 -21.03
N ILE A 98 4.41 20.13 -20.13
CA ILE A 98 4.50 20.40 -18.69
C ILE A 98 5.70 21.30 -18.39
N MET A 99 6.88 21.01 -18.94
CA MET A 99 8.10 21.80 -18.74
C MET A 99 7.96 23.23 -19.28
N SER A 100 7.45 23.40 -20.51
CA SER A 100 7.27 24.73 -21.11
C SER A 100 6.24 25.61 -20.38
N LYS A 101 5.22 25.00 -19.76
CA LYS A 101 4.25 25.73 -18.92
C LYS A 101 4.83 26.10 -17.56
N LEU A 102 5.64 25.23 -16.95
CA LEU A 102 6.30 25.52 -15.67
C LEU A 102 7.30 26.68 -15.80
N ASP A 103 8.10 26.70 -16.87
CA ASP A 103 9.07 27.79 -17.13
C ASP A 103 8.37 29.15 -17.31
N ARG A 104 7.21 29.20 -17.98
CA ARG A 104 6.47 30.46 -18.17
C ARG A 104 5.74 30.95 -16.92
N ILE A 105 5.28 30.04 -16.05
CA ILE A 105 4.47 30.42 -14.88
C ILE A 105 5.35 30.85 -13.70
N TYR A 106 6.55 30.29 -13.53
CA TYR A 106 7.39 30.56 -12.36
C TYR A 106 8.36 31.74 -12.51
N ILE A 107 8.75 32.12 -13.73
CA ILE A 107 9.86 33.07 -13.92
C ILE A 107 9.44 34.55 -13.80
N TRP A 108 8.17 34.90 -13.99
CA TRP A 108 7.80 36.31 -14.22
C TRP A 108 6.99 37.02 -13.12
N ASN A 109 6.51 36.34 -12.08
CA ASN A 109 5.67 36.97 -11.05
C ASN A 109 5.95 36.48 -9.62
N LEU A 110 7.19 36.10 -9.31
CA LEU A 110 7.57 35.93 -7.91
C LEU A 110 7.84 37.31 -7.33
N PRO A 111 7.00 37.84 -6.40
CA PRO A 111 7.38 39.01 -5.63
C PRO A 111 8.75 38.76 -5.00
N LYS A 112 9.53 39.82 -4.74
CA LYS A 112 10.80 39.76 -4.00
C LYS A 112 10.55 39.29 -2.57
N ILE A 113 10.15 38.04 -2.40
CA ILE A 113 10.10 37.31 -1.15
C ILE A 113 11.56 37.05 -0.84
N SER A 114 12.05 37.59 0.28
CA SER A 114 13.42 37.33 0.71
C SER A 114 13.58 35.81 0.86
N ILE A 115 14.69 35.26 0.37
CA ILE A 115 14.99 33.82 0.46
C ILE A 115 14.88 33.32 1.92
N LEU A 116 15.20 34.21 2.88
CA LEU A 116 15.03 33.99 4.32
C LEU A 116 13.55 33.83 4.72
N SER A 117 12.64 34.67 4.24
CA SER A 117 11.20 34.52 4.53
C SER A 117 10.59 33.29 3.87
N LEU A 118 11.09 32.89 2.71
CA LEU A 118 10.67 31.65 2.04
C LEU A 118 11.12 30.42 2.82
N SER A 119 12.36 30.41 3.32
CA SER A 119 12.89 29.29 4.09
C SER A 119 12.18 29.15 5.44
N GLU A 120 11.88 30.23 6.14
CA GLU A 120 11.10 30.21 7.37
C GLU A 120 9.67 29.72 7.14
N THR A 121 9.02 30.19 6.08
CA THR A 121 7.67 29.74 5.69
C THR A 121 7.67 28.25 5.35
N PHE A 122 8.67 27.79 4.59
CA PHE A 122 8.82 26.40 4.21
C PHE A 122 9.11 25.50 5.42
N VAL A 123 10.00 25.90 6.31
CA VAL A 123 10.29 25.18 7.57
C VAL A 123 9.05 25.13 8.46
N SER A 124 8.30 26.22 8.55
CA SER A 124 7.02 26.26 9.28
C SER A 124 6.00 25.32 8.67
N PHE A 125 5.90 25.28 7.34
CA PHE A 125 5.04 24.35 6.61
C PHE A 125 5.44 22.90 6.86
N LEU A 126 6.71 22.55 6.68
CA LEU A 126 7.23 21.21 6.96
C LEU A 126 6.97 20.81 8.40
N ARG A 127 7.18 21.71 9.37
CA ARG A 127 6.90 21.44 10.78
C ARG A 127 5.41 21.25 11.06
N LYS A 128 4.52 21.91 10.32
CA LYS A 128 3.06 21.78 10.48
C LYS A 128 2.51 20.49 9.85
N TYR A 129 3.14 20.03 8.77
CA TYR A 129 2.66 18.90 7.96
C TYR A 129 3.66 17.74 7.89
N TRP A 130 4.62 17.67 8.83
CA TRP A 130 5.66 16.63 8.83
C TRP A 130 5.08 15.21 8.83
N TRP A 131 3.90 15.04 9.41
CA TRP A 131 3.16 13.79 9.47
C TRP A 131 2.68 13.28 8.10
N LEU A 132 2.69 14.13 7.06
CA LEU A 132 2.47 13.72 5.68
C LEU A 132 3.72 13.17 5.00
N SER A 133 4.90 13.18 5.63
CA SER A 133 6.13 12.72 4.98
C SER A 133 6.06 11.28 4.43
N PRO A 134 5.36 10.31 5.06
CA PRO A 134 5.18 8.98 4.46
C PRO A 134 4.44 8.98 3.11
N MET A 135 3.65 10.00 2.79
CA MET A 135 3.01 10.13 1.47
C MET A 135 4.00 10.24 0.31
N SER A 136 5.26 10.59 0.58
CA SER A 136 6.32 10.54 -0.44
C SER A 136 6.53 9.15 -1.04
N LEU A 137 6.16 8.07 -0.32
CA LEU A 137 6.22 6.70 -0.83
C LEU A 137 5.35 6.49 -2.08
N VAL A 138 4.26 7.27 -2.24
CA VAL A 138 3.38 7.21 -3.43
C VAL A 138 4.12 7.64 -4.71
N LEU A 139 5.21 8.42 -4.57
CA LEU A 139 6.00 8.88 -5.70
C LEU A 139 6.91 7.78 -6.26
N ILE A 140 7.18 6.71 -5.51
CA ILE A 140 8.10 5.65 -5.94
C ILE A 140 7.56 4.89 -7.17
N PRO A 141 6.31 4.37 -7.18
CA PRO A 141 5.72 3.78 -8.38
C PRO A 141 5.72 4.71 -9.58
N LEU A 142 5.37 5.98 -9.37
CA LEU A 142 5.32 6.99 -10.43
C LEU A 142 6.71 7.26 -11.03
N TYR A 143 7.71 7.40 -10.16
CA TYR A 143 9.10 7.61 -10.57
C TYR A 143 9.65 6.43 -11.38
N CYS A 144 9.43 5.19 -10.91
CA CYS A 144 9.86 3.99 -11.64
C CYS A 144 9.17 3.89 -13.01
N ALA A 145 7.87 4.17 -13.09
CA ALA A 145 7.14 4.11 -14.35
C ALA A 145 7.62 5.17 -15.36
N ILE A 146 7.73 6.44 -14.95
CA ILE A 146 8.05 7.55 -15.87
C ILE A 146 9.51 7.56 -16.29
N PHE A 147 10.42 7.44 -15.31
CA PHE A 147 11.85 7.67 -15.55
C PHE A 147 12.62 6.39 -15.84
N LYS A 148 12.21 5.26 -15.26
CA LYS A 148 12.89 3.97 -15.46
C LYS A 148 12.16 3.04 -16.44
N GLY A 149 10.91 3.33 -16.79
CA GLY A 149 10.10 2.42 -17.62
C GLY A 149 9.90 1.04 -16.97
N THR A 150 9.96 0.96 -15.65
CA THR A 150 9.87 -0.30 -14.88
C THR A 150 8.81 -0.20 -13.79
N CYS A 151 8.30 -1.34 -13.33
CA CYS A 151 7.46 -1.39 -12.14
C CYS A 151 8.31 -1.13 -10.89
N ALA A 152 7.72 -0.51 -9.87
CA ALA A 152 8.40 -0.37 -8.59
C ALA A 152 8.56 -1.74 -7.92
N ALA A 153 9.81 -2.16 -7.72
CA ALA A 153 10.12 -3.30 -6.88
C ALA A 153 9.95 -2.89 -5.41
N MET A 154 9.37 -3.78 -4.61
CA MET A 154 9.43 -3.66 -3.16
C MET A 154 10.78 -4.19 -2.65
N PRO A 155 11.35 -3.60 -1.60
CA PRO A 155 12.54 -4.16 -0.98
C PRO A 155 12.21 -5.50 -0.31
N ASP A 156 13.19 -6.40 -0.20
CA ASP A 156 12.95 -7.78 0.24
C ASP A 156 12.25 -7.91 1.60
N TRP A 157 12.53 -6.97 2.50
CA TRP A 157 11.95 -6.89 3.84
C TRP A 157 10.51 -6.33 3.86
N TRP A 158 9.98 -5.92 2.71
CA TRP A 158 8.64 -5.37 2.51
C TRP A 158 7.94 -6.04 1.31
N ASN A 159 8.22 -7.32 1.10
CA ASN A 159 7.63 -8.03 -0.03
C ASN A 159 6.13 -8.26 0.14
N VAL A 160 5.39 -8.02 -0.95
CA VAL A 160 3.98 -8.38 -1.05
C VAL A 160 3.89 -9.90 -1.10
N VAL A 161 3.10 -10.50 -0.21
CA VAL A 161 2.93 -11.95 -0.19
C VAL A 161 2.15 -12.38 -1.44
N PRO A 162 2.69 -13.31 -2.26
CA PRO A 162 1.98 -13.85 -3.41
C PRO A 162 0.78 -14.68 -2.95
N MET A 163 -0.40 -14.34 -3.46
CA MET A 163 -1.66 -15.01 -3.10
C MET A 163 -1.97 -16.21 -3.99
N ASP A 164 -1.09 -16.61 -4.91
CA ASP A 164 -1.35 -17.64 -5.93
C ASP A 164 -1.78 -18.98 -5.29
N HIS A 165 -1.11 -19.37 -4.21
CA HIS A 165 -1.42 -20.58 -3.45
C HIS A 165 -2.79 -20.52 -2.74
N ILE A 166 -3.23 -19.33 -2.32
CA ILE A 166 -4.56 -19.12 -1.70
C ILE A 166 -5.63 -19.10 -2.78
N ALA A 167 -5.35 -18.47 -3.93
CA ALA A 167 -6.26 -18.44 -5.06
C ALA A 167 -6.50 -19.84 -5.65
N ALA A 168 -5.47 -20.71 -5.63
CA ALA A 168 -5.54 -22.10 -6.07
C ALA A 168 -6.23 -23.04 -5.07
N ALA A 169 -6.51 -22.61 -3.83
CA ALA A 169 -7.14 -23.45 -2.83
C ALA A 169 -8.65 -23.60 -3.07
N ASP A 170 -9.21 -24.79 -2.79
CA ASP A 170 -10.64 -25.09 -2.96
C ASP A 170 -11.56 -24.18 -2.13
N ASN A 171 -11.04 -23.64 -1.02
CA ASN A 171 -11.74 -22.72 -0.12
C ASN A 171 -11.30 -21.24 -0.29
N SER A 172 -10.68 -20.89 -1.43
CA SER A 172 -10.15 -19.55 -1.72
C SER A 172 -11.18 -18.43 -1.48
N GLN A 173 -12.44 -18.63 -1.88
CA GLN A 173 -13.51 -17.64 -1.71
C GLN A 173 -13.76 -17.28 -0.23
N TRP A 174 -13.74 -18.28 0.66
CA TRP A 174 -13.92 -18.06 2.10
C TRP A 174 -12.73 -17.35 2.72
N ILE A 175 -11.52 -17.75 2.32
CA ILE A 175 -10.28 -17.15 2.82
C ILE A 175 -10.18 -15.69 2.37
N ILE A 176 -10.33 -15.42 1.06
CA ILE A 176 -10.28 -14.08 0.48
C ILE A 176 -11.44 -13.23 0.98
N GLY A 177 -12.64 -13.79 1.05
CA GLY A 177 -13.83 -13.11 1.56
C GLY A 177 -13.64 -12.61 3.00
N HIS A 178 -13.14 -13.47 3.90
CA HIS A 178 -12.85 -13.07 5.28
C HIS A 178 -11.71 -12.04 5.36
N PHE A 179 -10.66 -12.24 4.55
CA PHE A 179 -9.53 -11.33 4.45
C PHE A 179 -9.97 -9.92 4.04
N LEU A 180 -10.81 -9.79 3.01
CA LEU A 180 -11.35 -8.50 2.59
C LEU A 180 -12.35 -7.95 3.62
N ALA A 181 -13.22 -8.79 4.16
CA ALA A 181 -14.20 -8.38 5.17
C ALA A 181 -13.54 -7.83 6.45
N SER A 182 -12.33 -8.28 6.80
CA SER A 182 -11.62 -7.77 7.96
C SER A 182 -11.32 -6.26 7.90
N ASN A 183 -11.26 -5.66 6.70
CA ASN A 183 -11.15 -4.21 6.52
C ASN A 183 -12.39 -3.42 7.00
N ILE A 184 -13.55 -4.07 7.15
CA ILE A 184 -14.76 -3.47 7.74
C ILE A 184 -14.46 -2.89 9.13
N SER A 185 -13.52 -3.47 9.86
CA SER A 185 -13.08 -2.97 11.16
C SER A 185 -12.55 -1.54 11.13
N TYR A 186 -11.81 -1.16 10.09
CA TYR A 186 -11.35 0.22 9.89
C TYR A 186 -12.53 1.16 9.61
N PHE A 187 -13.43 0.76 8.71
CA PHE A 187 -14.61 1.58 8.39
C PHE A 187 -15.50 1.80 9.62
N ALA A 188 -15.78 0.72 10.38
CA ALA A 188 -16.56 0.78 11.61
C ALA A 188 -15.90 1.67 12.67
N SER A 189 -14.58 1.50 12.87
CA SER A 189 -13.79 2.30 13.81
C SER A 189 -13.75 3.79 13.43
N GLY A 190 -13.46 4.08 12.15
CA GLY A 190 -13.43 5.44 11.62
C GLY A 190 -14.79 6.11 11.71
N ALA A 191 -15.86 5.42 11.30
CA ALA A 191 -17.23 5.92 11.41
C ALA A 191 -17.65 6.14 12.86
N TYR A 192 -17.33 5.21 13.78
CA TYR A 192 -17.59 5.38 15.21
C TYR A 192 -16.92 6.66 15.73
N LEU A 193 -15.65 6.90 15.41
CA LEU A 193 -14.97 8.12 15.81
C LEU A 193 -15.58 9.37 15.17
N MET A 194 -15.86 9.37 13.87
CA MET A 194 -16.38 10.54 13.15
C MET A 194 -17.84 10.88 13.45
N LEU A 195 -18.67 9.90 13.82
CA LEU A 195 -20.10 10.09 14.02
C LEU A 195 -20.48 10.18 15.50
N LYS A 196 -19.80 9.44 16.38
CA LYS A 196 -20.18 9.34 17.80
C LYS A 196 -19.25 10.11 18.73
N ARG A 197 -17.93 10.10 18.49
CA ARG A 197 -16.96 10.66 19.44
C ARG A 197 -16.46 12.05 19.07
N PHE A 198 -16.10 12.24 17.81
CA PHE A 198 -15.56 13.46 17.25
C PHE A 198 -16.42 13.89 16.06
N PRO A 199 -17.69 14.28 16.30
CA PRO A 199 -18.68 14.50 15.26
C PRO A 199 -18.19 15.51 14.22
N LEU A 200 -18.03 15.05 12.98
CA LEU A 200 -17.67 15.87 11.83
C LEU A 200 -18.81 16.82 11.44
N ILE A 201 -20.03 16.40 11.74
CA ILE A 201 -21.26 17.13 11.46
C ILE A 201 -21.91 17.55 12.77
N ARG A 202 -22.16 18.84 12.94
CA ARG A 202 -22.93 19.38 14.08
C ARG A 202 -24.21 20.03 13.58
N LYS A 203 -25.35 19.60 14.11
CA LYS A 203 -26.62 20.29 13.91
C LYS A 203 -26.57 21.64 14.63
N MET A 204 -26.85 22.72 13.90
CA MET A 204 -26.97 24.06 14.44
C MET A 204 -28.36 24.25 15.06
N LYS A 205 -28.47 25.16 16.04
CA LYS A 205 -29.77 25.49 16.68
C LYS A 205 -30.81 26.00 15.67
N THR A 206 -30.35 26.57 14.56
CA THR A 206 -31.19 27.10 13.46
C THR A 206 -31.63 26.02 12.46
N GLY A 207 -31.41 24.73 12.74
CA GLY A 207 -31.76 23.64 11.83
C GLY A 207 -30.74 23.35 10.73
N GLY A 208 -29.69 24.18 10.58
CA GLY A 208 -28.62 23.97 9.60
C GLY A 208 -27.63 22.85 9.98
N ILE A 209 -27.02 22.23 8.97
CA ILE A 209 -25.94 21.26 9.12
C ILE A 209 -24.61 21.99 8.93
N LYS A 210 -23.75 22.03 9.96
CA LYS A 210 -22.40 22.58 9.84
C LYS A 210 -21.37 21.46 9.91
N VAL A 211 -20.63 21.28 8.82
CA VAL A 211 -19.43 20.45 8.79
C VAL A 211 -18.32 21.19 9.54
N ARG A 212 -17.78 20.57 10.59
CA ARG A 212 -16.65 21.11 11.35
C ARG A 212 -15.58 20.04 11.46
N LEU A 213 -14.60 20.13 10.55
CA LEU A 213 -13.40 19.32 10.62
C LEU A 213 -12.56 19.78 11.82
N THR A 214 -12.32 18.88 12.76
CA THR A 214 -11.43 19.09 13.90
C THR A 214 -10.22 18.18 13.79
N ARG A 215 -9.15 18.46 14.54
CA ARG A 215 -7.98 17.57 14.58
C ARG A 215 -8.35 16.14 15.00
N PHE A 216 -9.33 15.98 15.89
CA PHE A 216 -9.77 14.65 16.33
C PHE A 216 -10.70 13.95 15.33
N SER A 217 -11.57 14.68 14.61
CA SER A 217 -12.40 14.06 13.56
C SER A 217 -11.54 13.53 12.41
N MET A 218 -10.41 14.18 12.13
CA MET A 218 -9.42 13.70 11.15
C MET A 218 -8.82 12.34 11.53
N LEU A 219 -8.72 11.98 12.81
CA LEU A 219 -8.24 10.65 13.23
C LEU A 219 -9.15 9.54 12.71
N GLY A 220 -10.46 9.73 12.85
CA GLY A 220 -11.45 8.79 12.31
C GLY A 220 -11.42 8.75 10.78
N MET A 221 -11.21 9.90 10.13
CA MET A 221 -11.08 9.98 8.67
C MET A 221 -9.84 9.23 8.16
N TRP A 222 -8.70 9.33 8.85
CA TRP A 222 -7.49 8.60 8.51
C TRP A 222 -7.65 7.09 8.66
N ILE A 223 -8.30 6.61 9.74
CA ILE A 223 -8.63 5.19 9.90
C ILE A 223 -9.54 4.73 8.74
N PHE A 224 -10.56 5.50 8.42
CA PHE A 224 -11.48 5.18 7.33
C PHE A 224 -10.76 5.11 5.97
N LEU A 225 -9.90 6.10 5.68
CA LEU A 225 -9.13 6.15 4.44
C LEU A 225 -8.13 4.99 4.34
N ALA A 226 -7.47 4.63 5.44
CA ALA A 226 -6.61 3.44 5.49
C ALA A 226 -7.41 2.17 5.15
N GLY A 227 -8.60 2.00 5.72
CA GLY A 227 -9.48 0.88 5.35
C GLY A 227 -9.89 0.87 3.88
N ALA A 228 -10.19 2.04 3.30
CA ALA A 228 -10.55 2.16 1.89
C ALA A 228 -9.41 1.77 0.95
N ILE A 229 -8.21 2.32 1.18
CA ILE A 229 -7.03 2.03 0.35
C ILE A 229 -6.57 0.58 0.54
N SER A 230 -6.57 0.08 1.78
CA SER A 230 -6.20 -1.30 2.09
C SER A 230 -7.16 -2.30 1.44
N THR A 231 -8.46 -2.01 1.43
CA THR A 231 -9.46 -2.84 0.72
C THR A 231 -9.15 -2.92 -0.78
N VAL A 232 -8.85 -1.78 -1.43
CA VAL A 232 -8.50 -1.74 -2.86
C VAL A 232 -7.22 -2.52 -3.12
N PHE A 233 -6.17 -2.29 -2.33
CA PHE A 233 -4.90 -2.99 -2.44
C PHE A 233 -5.10 -4.51 -2.32
N HIS A 234 -5.73 -4.98 -1.24
CA HIS A 234 -5.93 -6.39 -0.98
C HIS A 234 -6.88 -7.06 -1.99
N SER A 235 -7.85 -6.33 -2.53
CA SER A 235 -8.70 -6.83 -3.62
C SER A 235 -7.86 -7.10 -4.88
N ILE A 236 -6.99 -6.17 -5.26
CA ILE A 236 -6.10 -6.34 -6.43
C ILE A 236 -5.04 -7.42 -6.17
N GLN A 237 -4.51 -7.49 -4.95
CA GLN A 237 -3.57 -8.54 -4.53
C GLN A 237 -4.20 -9.93 -4.62
N ALA A 238 -5.46 -10.07 -4.18
CA ALA A 238 -6.20 -11.33 -4.25
C ALA A 238 -6.49 -11.78 -5.69
N LEU A 239 -6.57 -10.86 -6.65
CA LEU A 239 -6.73 -11.16 -8.08
C LEU A 239 -5.42 -11.60 -8.77
N GLY A 240 -4.29 -11.64 -8.06
CA GLY A 240 -2.99 -12.09 -8.61
C GLY A 240 -2.29 -11.05 -9.50
N SER A 241 -2.73 -9.79 -9.53
CA SER A 241 -2.05 -8.73 -10.31
C SER A 241 -0.83 -8.20 -9.58
N TYR A 242 0.27 -8.95 -9.61
CA TYR A 242 1.46 -8.70 -8.78
C TYR A 242 2.06 -7.28 -8.97
N PRO A 243 2.31 -6.77 -10.19
CA PRO A 243 2.93 -5.44 -10.36
C PRO A 243 2.03 -4.28 -9.90
N LEU A 244 0.72 -4.39 -10.13
CA LEU A 244 -0.24 -3.38 -9.68
C LEU A 244 -0.40 -3.42 -8.15
N SER A 245 -0.45 -4.62 -7.58
CA SER A 245 -0.53 -4.80 -6.12
C SER A 245 0.70 -4.23 -5.40
N GLN A 246 1.91 -4.38 -5.97
CA GLN A 246 3.13 -3.75 -5.43
C GLN A 246 3.04 -2.22 -5.43
N SER A 247 2.51 -1.64 -6.51
CA SER A 247 2.31 -0.19 -6.60
C SER A 247 1.28 0.31 -5.58
N LEU A 248 0.18 -0.43 -5.41
CA LEU A 248 -0.86 -0.12 -4.41
C LEU A 248 -0.37 -0.33 -2.97
N CYS A 249 0.54 -1.28 -2.73
CA CYS A 249 1.17 -1.49 -1.43
C CYS A 249 1.91 -0.24 -0.95
N TYR A 250 2.63 0.46 -1.84
CA TYR A 250 3.25 1.75 -1.51
C TYR A 250 2.21 2.79 -1.07
N VAL A 251 1.05 2.85 -1.74
CA VAL A 251 -0.03 3.79 -1.41
C VAL A 251 -0.68 3.45 -0.07
N ASP A 252 -0.97 2.17 0.15
CA ASP A 252 -1.54 1.67 1.40
C ASP A 252 -0.67 2.02 2.62
N HIS A 253 0.62 1.73 2.54
CA HIS A 253 1.56 2.02 3.63
C HIS A 253 1.88 3.51 3.76
N ALA A 254 1.85 4.27 2.66
CA ALA A 254 1.95 5.73 2.71
C ALA A 254 0.82 6.33 3.56
N VAL A 255 -0.41 5.89 3.30
CA VAL A 255 -1.60 6.33 4.05
C VAL A 255 -1.55 5.85 5.50
N ALA A 256 -1.20 4.59 5.73
CA ALA A 256 -1.09 4.03 7.08
C ALA A 256 0.03 4.72 7.90
N GLY A 257 1.19 4.96 7.28
CA GLY A 257 2.30 5.68 7.89
C GLY A 257 1.96 7.13 8.21
N SER A 258 1.28 7.82 7.29
CA SER A 258 0.81 9.19 7.53
C SER A 258 -0.27 9.26 8.61
N ALA A 259 -1.17 8.28 8.66
CA ALA A 259 -2.11 8.14 9.76
C ALA A 259 -1.37 7.97 11.09
N PHE A 260 -0.41 7.05 11.17
CA PHE A 260 0.41 6.86 12.38
C PHE A 260 1.11 8.15 12.85
N CYS A 261 1.77 8.87 11.95
CA CYS A 261 2.40 10.16 12.29
C CYS A 261 1.37 11.22 12.70
N TYR A 262 0.19 11.23 12.07
CA TYR A 262 -0.90 12.14 12.44
C TYR A 262 -1.44 11.83 13.85
N PHE A 263 -1.53 10.55 14.21
CA PHE A 263 -1.89 10.11 15.56
C PHE A 263 -0.85 10.53 16.59
N LEU A 264 0.44 10.39 16.29
CA LEU A 264 1.53 10.89 17.15
C LEU A 264 1.44 12.40 17.37
N GLU A 265 1.23 13.18 16.31
CA GLU A 265 1.07 14.64 16.37
C GLU A 265 -0.16 15.05 17.19
N THR A 266 -1.29 14.37 16.98
CA THR A 266 -2.58 14.77 17.54
C THR A 266 -2.82 14.23 18.95
N CYS A 267 -2.43 12.99 19.23
CA CYS A 267 -2.70 12.28 20.49
C CYS A 267 -1.47 12.18 21.41
N GLY A 268 -0.27 12.51 20.90
CA GLY A 268 0.99 12.26 21.58
C GLY A 268 1.33 10.77 21.64
N SER A 269 2.28 10.42 22.50
CA SER A 269 2.71 9.03 22.69
C SER A 269 1.56 8.11 23.13
N PRO A 270 1.49 6.87 22.61
CA PRO A 270 0.47 5.92 23.04
C PRO A 270 0.69 5.48 24.48
N SER A 271 -0.39 5.09 25.16
CA SER A 271 -0.30 4.49 26.50
C SER A 271 0.24 3.07 26.44
N ARG A 272 0.59 2.48 27.59
CA ARG A 272 0.99 1.07 27.68
C ARG A 272 -0.06 0.11 27.12
N ARG A 273 -1.35 0.42 27.30
CA ARG A 273 -2.46 -0.41 26.78
C ARG A 273 -2.49 -0.35 25.26
N VAL A 274 -2.43 0.84 24.68
CA VAL A 274 -2.37 1.02 23.23
C VAL A 274 -1.13 0.31 22.65
N TRP A 275 0.03 0.44 23.29
CA TRP A 275 1.23 -0.29 22.91
C TRP A 275 1.02 -1.80 22.95
N SER A 276 0.40 -2.35 24.00
CA SER A 276 0.17 -3.80 24.11
C SER A 276 -0.71 -4.35 22.99
N VAL A 277 -1.81 -3.67 22.65
CA VAL A 277 -2.70 -4.09 21.56
C VAL A 277 -2.01 -3.90 20.20
N GLY A 278 -1.28 -2.80 20.02
CA GLY A 278 -0.52 -2.54 18.79
C GLY A 278 0.62 -3.54 18.58
N SER A 279 1.33 -3.93 19.64
CA SER A 279 2.35 -4.97 19.60
C SER A 279 1.74 -6.34 19.32
N ALA A 280 0.60 -6.68 19.94
CA ALA A 280 -0.12 -7.91 19.64
C ALA A 280 -0.55 -7.96 18.18
N ALA A 281 -1.02 -6.84 17.63
CA ALA A 281 -1.29 -6.70 16.20
C ALA A 281 -0.01 -6.98 15.39
N LEU A 282 1.11 -6.32 15.69
CA LEU A 282 2.34 -6.46 14.90
C LEU A 282 2.85 -7.91 14.88
N LEU A 283 2.68 -8.65 15.98
CA LEU A 283 3.03 -10.06 16.05
C LEU A 283 2.23 -10.91 15.05
N THR A 284 0.98 -10.55 14.73
CA THR A 284 0.20 -11.28 13.73
C THR A 284 0.71 -11.06 12.30
N LEU A 285 1.58 -10.07 12.05
CA LEU A 285 2.24 -9.90 10.75
C LEU A 285 3.53 -10.71 10.60
N VAL A 286 4.11 -11.24 11.69
CA VAL A 286 5.41 -11.92 11.65
C VAL A 286 5.29 -13.31 11.03
N VAL A 287 4.15 -13.98 11.18
CA VAL A 287 3.94 -15.34 10.67
C VAL A 287 3.36 -15.26 9.26
N THR A 288 4.21 -15.48 8.26
CA THR A 288 3.85 -15.37 6.84
C THR A 288 3.43 -16.69 6.21
N SER A 289 3.73 -17.84 6.82
CA SER A 289 3.26 -19.15 6.35
C SER A 289 3.41 -20.26 7.41
N PRO A 290 2.44 -21.18 7.54
CA PRO A 290 1.06 -21.12 7.03
C PRO A 290 0.20 -20.17 7.88
N GLY A 291 -0.82 -19.54 7.29
CA GLY A 291 -1.80 -18.74 8.05
C GLY A 291 -1.75 -17.23 7.84
N TYR A 292 -1.02 -16.75 6.82
CA TYR A 292 -0.96 -15.32 6.47
C TYR A 292 -2.33 -14.65 6.44
N THR A 293 -3.31 -15.20 5.70
CA THR A 293 -4.63 -14.57 5.53
C THR A 293 -5.39 -14.43 6.84
N PHE A 294 -5.33 -15.45 7.70
CA PHE A 294 -5.97 -15.41 9.00
C PHE A 294 -5.29 -14.39 9.91
N LEU A 295 -3.97 -14.49 10.09
CA LEU A 295 -3.23 -13.60 10.99
C LEU A 295 -3.19 -12.15 10.50
N HIS A 296 -3.19 -11.93 9.19
CA HIS A 296 -3.32 -10.60 8.59
C HIS A 296 -4.76 -10.05 8.73
N SER A 297 -5.79 -10.91 8.73
CA SER A 297 -7.14 -10.47 9.11
C SER A 297 -7.19 -10.01 10.57
N PHE A 298 -6.54 -10.74 11.48
CA PHE A 298 -6.38 -10.33 12.88
C PHE A 298 -5.61 -9.02 13.01
N TRP A 299 -4.59 -8.80 12.18
CA TRP A 299 -3.88 -7.53 12.11
C TRP A 299 -4.84 -6.38 11.82
N HIS A 300 -5.76 -6.50 10.87
CA HIS A 300 -6.75 -5.45 10.58
C HIS A 300 -7.63 -5.14 11.78
N TYR A 301 -8.20 -6.17 12.43
CA TYR A 301 -9.03 -5.99 13.63
C TYR A 301 -8.25 -5.30 14.77
N LEU A 302 -7.07 -5.81 15.10
CA LEU A 302 -6.28 -5.33 16.23
C LEU A 302 -5.68 -3.94 15.96
N SER A 303 -5.27 -3.64 14.74
CA SER A 303 -4.76 -2.31 14.39
C SER A 303 -5.87 -1.25 14.37
N ALA A 304 -7.07 -1.57 13.87
CA ALA A 304 -8.24 -0.69 13.95
C ALA A 304 -8.65 -0.42 15.42
N ALA A 305 -8.64 -1.46 16.26
CA ALA A 305 -8.88 -1.34 17.70
C ALA A 305 -7.81 -0.49 18.40
N THR A 306 -6.53 -0.72 18.06
CA THR A 306 -5.38 0.06 18.59
C THR A 306 -5.52 1.54 18.25
N ALA A 307 -5.81 1.86 17.00
CA ALA A 307 -5.99 3.24 16.56
C ALA A 307 -7.19 3.89 17.27
N THR A 308 -8.32 3.18 17.38
CA THR A 308 -9.50 3.69 18.11
C THR A 308 -9.19 3.97 19.57
N LEU A 309 -8.54 3.02 20.27
CA LEU A 309 -8.15 3.18 21.67
C LEU A 309 -7.20 4.37 21.84
N TRP A 310 -6.21 4.53 20.95
CA TRP A 310 -5.28 5.64 20.98
C TRP A 310 -5.99 6.99 20.81
N ALA A 311 -6.94 7.09 19.87
CA ALA A 311 -7.70 8.31 19.65
C ALA A 311 -8.53 8.70 20.88
N LEU A 312 -9.20 7.72 21.50
CA LEU A 312 -10.02 7.93 22.69
C LEU A 312 -9.21 8.38 23.89
N GLU A 313 -8.11 7.68 24.19
CA GLU A 313 -7.24 8.04 25.31
C GLU A 313 -6.50 9.34 25.07
N GLY A 314 -6.05 9.60 23.83
CA GLY A 314 -5.42 10.85 23.43
C GLY A 314 -6.36 12.05 23.63
N TYR A 315 -7.61 11.91 23.22
CA TYR A 315 -8.63 12.94 23.44
C TYR A 315 -8.87 13.21 24.93
N ALA A 316 -9.05 12.15 25.73
CA ALA A 316 -9.30 12.28 27.17
C ALA A 316 -8.15 12.98 27.91
N ARG A 317 -6.90 12.77 27.48
CA ARG A 317 -5.73 13.46 28.06
C ARG A 317 -5.63 14.94 27.67
N LEU A 318 -5.99 15.28 26.43
CA LEU A 318 -5.74 16.62 25.86
C LEU A 318 -6.90 17.59 26.02
N ILE A 319 -8.11 17.09 26.24
CA ILE A 319 -9.27 17.91 26.56
C ILE A 319 -9.70 17.54 27.98
N PRO A 320 -9.16 18.23 29.00
CA PRO A 320 -9.60 18.01 30.37
C PRO A 320 -11.10 18.19 30.43
N SER A 321 -11.79 17.21 31.01
CA SER A 321 -13.21 17.30 31.28
C SER A 321 -13.46 18.59 32.05
N ARG A 322 -14.15 19.55 31.42
CA ARG A 322 -14.58 20.82 32.03
C ARG A 322 -15.47 20.64 33.27
N THR A 323 -15.81 19.41 33.61
CA THR A 323 -16.48 18.99 34.85
C THR A 323 -15.51 19.00 36.03
N GLY A 324 -14.77 20.10 36.20
CA GLY A 324 -14.22 20.44 37.50
C GLY A 324 -15.40 20.59 38.44
N HIS A 325 -15.49 19.65 39.38
CA HIS A 325 -16.36 19.68 40.53
C HIS A 325 -16.40 21.08 41.15
N THR A 326 -17.52 21.77 41.04
CA THR A 326 -18.05 22.54 42.17
C THR A 326 -18.38 21.52 43.25
N LYS A 327 -17.45 21.30 44.17
CA LYS A 327 -17.80 20.86 45.53
C LYS A 327 -18.23 22.09 46.31
#